data_AF-A0A7W9WCD1-F1
#
_entry.id   AF-A0A7W9WCD1-F1
#
_cell.length_a   1.000
_cell.length_b   1.000
_cell.length_c   1.000
_cell.angle_alpha   90.00
_cell.angle_beta   90.00
_cell.angle_gamma   90.00
#
_symmetry.space_group_name_H-M   'P 1'
#
loop_
_entity.id
_entity.type
_entity.pdbx_description
1 polymer ?
#
loop_
_entity_poly.entity_id
_entity_poly.type
_entity_poly.pdbx_seq_one_letter_code
_entity_poly.pdbx_strand_id
1 'polypeptide(L)' 'MGFWSSGGVTYLPEARPFFGLGPEDQLLGFFYLGYPKPSAQARSTRRPLEEKVTWVLA' A
#
# COMPACT_ATOMS: atom_id res chain seq x y z
N MET A 1 6.98 -13.47 -3.72
CA MET A 1 6.98 -12.33 -2.77
C MET A 1 6.10 -11.24 -3.34
N GLY A 2 5.34 -10.53 -2.50
CA GLY A 2 4.43 -9.45 -2.93
C GLY A 2 4.96 -8.08 -2.56
N PHE A 3 4.79 -7.09 -3.44
CA PHE A 3 5.09 -5.69 -3.19
C PHE A 3 3.88 -4.83 -3.55
N TRP A 4 3.44 -3.97 -2.62
CA TRP A 4 2.37 -3.01 -2.87
C TRP A 4 2.97 -1.63 -3.14
N SER A 5 2.50 -0.97 -4.20
CA SER A 5 2.81 0.44 -4.46
C SER A 5 1.53 1.24 -4.68
N SER A 6 1.46 2.40 -4.03
CA SER A 6 0.48 3.46 -4.29
C SER A 6 1.24 4.73 -4.67
N GLY A 7 0.88 5.36 -5.78
CA GLY A 7 1.65 6.45 -6.36
C GLY A 7 1.25 6.77 -7.80
N GLY A 8 1.45 8.02 -8.20
CA GLY A 8 1.26 8.47 -9.58
C GLY A 8 -0.17 8.22 -10.08
N VAL A 9 -0.30 7.30 -11.05
CA VAL A 9 -1.55 6.98 -11.74
C VAL A 9 -2.69 6.56 -10.81
N THR A 10 -2.39 6.05 -9.62
CA THR A 10 -3.41 5.66 -8.62
C THR A 10 -4.24 6.84 -8.12
N TYR A 11 -3.73 8.07 -8.25
CA TYR A 11 -4.43 9.29 -7.84
C TYR A 11 -5.08 10.04 -9.01
N LEU A 12 -4.91 9.58 -10.26
CA LEU A 12 -5.50 10.22 -11.44
C LEU A 12 -6.94 9.74 -11.60
N PRO A 13 -7.95 10.62 -11.41
CA PRO A 13 -9.35 10.22 -11.58
C PRO A 13 -9.65 9.69 -12.98
N GLU A 14 -8.91 10.14 -14.00
CA GLU A 14 -9.04 9.74 -15.40
C GLU A 14 -8.52 8.33 -15.68
N ALA A 15 -7.73 7.74 -14.78
CA ALA A 15 -7.26 6.37 -14.93
C ALA A 15 -8.33 5.33 -14.57
N ARG A 16 -9.34 5.70 -13.77
CA ARG A 16 -10.38 4.79 -13.28
C ARG A 16 -11.12 4.02 -14.39
N PRO A 17 -11.58 4.67 -15.48
CA PRO A 17 -12.26 3.96 -16.56
C PRO A 17 -11.38 2.91 -17.25
N PHE A 18 -10.08 3.14 -17.36
CA PHE A 18 -9.14 2.16 -17.94
C PHE A 18 -9.10 0.86 -17.14
N PHE A 19 -9.27 0.94 -15.82
CA PHE A 19 -9.32 -0.22 -14.93
C PHE A 19 -10.75 -0.73 -14.66
N GLY A 20 -11.76 -0.20 -15.36
CA GLY A 20 -13.16 -0.59 -15.17
C GLY A 20 -13.77 -0.12 -13.84
N LEU A 21 -13.21 0.93 -13.24
CA LEU A 21 -13.67 1.49 -11.97
C LEU A 21 -14.71 2.59 -12.21
N GLY A 22 -15.74 2.62 -11.36
CA GLY A 22 -16.79 3.63 -11.37
C GLY A 22 -16.41 4.96 -10.70
N PRO A 23 -17.33 5.94 -10.66
CA PRO A 23 -17.07 7.26 -10.08
C PRO A 23 -16.76 7.25 -8.58
N GLU A 24 -17.34 6.31 -7.83
CA GLU A 24 -17.16 6.14 -6.38
C GLU A 24 -16.03 5.17 -6.03
N ASP A 25 -15.45 4.50 -7.02
CA ASP A 25 -14.38 3.54 -6.82
C ASP A 25 -13.01 4.25 -6.75
N GLN A 26 -12.12 3.70 -5.94
CA GLN A 26 -10.77 4.22 -5.76
C GLN A 26 -9.71 3.20 -6.19
N LEU A 27 -8.81 3.62 -7.08
CA LEU A 27 -7.62 2.85 -7.43
C LEU A 27 -6.57 2.99 -6.31
N LEU A 28 -6.47 1.99 -5.44
CA LEU A 28 -5.60 2.08 -4.26
C LEU A 28 -4.12 1.81 -4.54
N GLY A 29 -3.81 1.06 -5.60
CA GLY A 29 -2.44 0.63 -5.85
C GLY A 29 -2.32 -0.54 -6.81
N PHE A 30 -1.07 -0.95 -7.02
CA PHE A 30 -0.71 -2.14 -7.75
C PHE A 30 -0.02 -3.12 -6.82
N PHE A 31 -0.44 -4.39 -6.91
CA PHE A 31 0.19 -5.47 -6.18
C PHE A 31 1.07 -6.28 -7.13
N TYR A 32 2.38 -6.10 -7.00
CA TYR A 32 3.39 -6.77 -7.80
C TYR A 32 3.70 -8.14 -7.20
N LEU A 33 3.57 -9.19 -8.02
CA LEU A 33 3.87 -10.56 -7.65
C LEU A 33 5.06 -11.07 -8.46
N GLY A 34 5.99 -11.74 -7.77
CA GLY A 34 7.12 -12.38 -8.45
C GLY A 34 8.16 -12.96 -7.51
N TYR A 35 9.30 -13.34 -8.09
CA TYR A 35 10.46 -13.84 -7.37
C TYR A 35 11.45 -12.69 -7.10
N PRO A 36 11.72 -12.38 -5.83
CA PRO A 36 12.66 -11.32 -5.48
C PRO A 36 14.09 -11.80 -5.80
N LYS A 37 14.97 -10.85 -6.10
CA LYS A 37 16.41 -11.16 -6.20
C LYS A 37 16.91 -11.70 -4.85
N PRO A 38 17.93 -12.58 -4.82
CA PRO A 38 18.39 -13.23 -3.58
C PRO A 38 18.71 -12.28 -2.40
N SER A 39 19.07 -11.01 -2.68
CA SER A 39 19.39 -9.98 -1.69
C SER A 39 18.26 -8.98 -1.42
N ALA A 40 17.12 -9.10 -2.09
CA ALA A 40 15.99 -8.20 -1.91
C ALA A 40 15.21 -8.57 -0.63
N GLN A 41 15.75 -8.19 0.51
CA GLN A 41 15.09 -8.29 1.81
C GLN A 41 14.55 -6.91 2.23
N ALA A 42 13.25 -6.83 2.48
CA ALA A 42 12.66 -5.62 3.04
C ALA A 42 13.01 -5.53 4.53
N ARG A 43 13.60 -4.40 4.95
CA ARG A 43 13.84 -4.14 6.37
C ARG A 43 12.55 -3.64 7.02
N SER A 44 12.13 -4.28 8.11
CA SER A 44 11.03 -3.77 8.94
C SER A 44 11.43 -2.44 9.59
N THR A 45 10.55 -1.45 9.48
CA THR A 45 10.71 -0.10 10.07
C THR A 45 9.72 0.14 11.22
N ARG A 46 9.16 -0.93 11.81
CA ARG A 46 8.20 -0.79 12.91
C ARG A 46 8.86 -0.16 14.15
N ARG A 47 8.19 0.85 14.71
CA ARG A 47 8.50 1.47 16.00
C ARG A 47 7.84 0.72 17.16
N PRO A 48 8.36 0.84 18.40
CA PRO A 48 7.74 0.31 19.62
C PRO A 48 6.24 0.65 19.72
N LEU A 49 5.49 -0.21 20.41
CA LEU A 49 4.03 -0.10 20.54
C LEU A 49 3.65 1.16 21.34
N GLU A 50 4.42 1.44 22.37
CA GLU A 50 4.25 2.53 23.32
C GLU A 50 4.32 3.91 22.64
N GLU A 51 5.02 4.01 21.50
CA GLU A 51 5.08 5.22 20.69
C GLU A 51 3.80 5.49 19.88
N LYS A 52 2.89 4.53 19.80
CA LYS A 52 1.69 4.60 18.95
C LYS A 52 0.38 4.40 19.71
N VAL A 53 0.45 3.97 20.97
CA VAL A 53 -0.72 3.56 21.75
C VAL A 53 -0.80 4.38 23.03
N THR A 54 -1.98 4.95 23.28
CA THR A 54 -2.34 5.58 24.55
C THR A 54 -3.45 4.78 25.18
N TRP A 55 -3.20 4.26 26.38
CA TRP A 55 -4.19 3.52 27.15
C TRP A 55 -5.07 4.49 27.93
N VAL A 56 -6.39 4.28 27.89
CA VAL A 56 -7.37 5.01 28.70
C VAL A 56 -7.92 4.03 29.74
N LEU A 57 -7.67 4.34 31.02
CA LEU A 57 -8.23 3.59 32.14
C LEU A 57 -9.60 4.19 32.50
N ALA A 58 -10.55 3.33 32.84
CA ALA A 58 -11.89 3.70 33.28
C ALA A 58 -11.89 4.26 34.71
#